data_AF-A0A960PEW7-F1
#
_entry.id   AF-A0A960PEW7-F1
#
_cell.length_a   1.000
_cell.length_b   1.000
_cell.length_c   1.000
_cell.angle_alpha   90.00
_cell.angle_beta   90.00
_cell.angle_gamma   90.00
#
_symmetry.space_group_name_H-M   'P 1'
#
loop_
_entity.id
_entity.type
_entity.pdbx_description
1 polymer ?
#
loop_
_entity_poly.entity_id
_entity_poly.type
_entity_poly.pdbx_seq_one_letter_code
_entity_poly.pdbx_strand_id
1 'polypeptide(L)'
;MPDPKIRLSPIVSSVLIIVFSIYFSGCSASAESTAKSNAEPGTSSEKSEKPELSDAAKAEIERNRGALIRIKEDSAADTVRVFYKRLREKKFRDAMMMTNLSPAVKGLTDNEMKDLGVDFGFLAQNVPESMPINGEIVTGKTATVTVQLPNEETNKPEVQEIKLRKDESVWLILVADEEGEKAAKKEGKNYFFSLRMDVHHKEAKAMLDRIGKAQMIYSMKNGGKFTDLDTLINNGFVPQDAKNAVSTGYNYNVSLGLGGATYSAFATPAEYGKTGKLSFALKITKEAQPELISKDLKGRSIQN
;
A
#
# COMPACT_ATOMS: atom_id res chain seq x y z
N MET A 1 3.78 -25.22 -6.49
CA MET A 1 2.50 -24.95 -5.80
C MET A 1 1.96 -23.64 -6.38
N PRO A 2 0.73 -23.60 -6.90
CA PRO A 2 0.17 -22.36 -7.43
C PRO A 2 -0.10 -21.39 -6.27
N ASP A 3 0.36 -20.14 -6.41
CA ASP A 3 0.05 -19.04 -5.51
C ASP A 3 -1.47 -18.86 -5.40
N PRO A 4 -2.09 -19.01 -4.20
CA PRO A 4 -3.47 -18.63 -4.00
C PRO A 4 -3.56 -17.11 -4.07
N LYS A 5 -4.04 -16.58 -5.20
CA LYS A 5 -4.34 -15.16 -5.37
C LYS A 5 -5.54 -14.82 -4.47
N ILE A 6 -5.28 -14.43 -3.24
CA ILE A 6 -6.27 -13.82 -2.33
C ILE A 6 -6.89 -12.63 -3.07
N ARG A 7 -8.20 -12.71 -3.38
CA ARG A 7 -8.94 -11.65 -4.06
C ARG A 7 -9.80 -10.90 -3.06
N LEU A 8 -9.25 -9.81 -2.53
CA LEU A 8 -10.06 -8.86 -1.77
C LEU A 8 -11.27 -8.39 -2.61
N SER A 9 -12.39 -8.11 -1.95
CA SER A 9 -13.56 -7.51 -2.62
C SER A 9 -13.15 -6.18 -3.28
N PRO A 10 -13.70 -5.73 -4.42
CA PRO A 10 -13.26 -4.49 -5.09
C PRO A 10 -13.31 -3.24 -4.20
N ILE A 11 -14.12 -3.26 -3.13
CA ILE A 11 -14.27 -2.19 -2.14
C ILE A 11 -13.08 -2.12 -1.17
N VAL A 12 -12.32 -3.21 -1.01
CA VAL A 12 -11.16 -3.30 -0.08
C VAL A 12 -9.89 -3.76 -0.79
N SER A 13 -10.03 -4.27 -2.01
CA SER A 13 -8.95 -4.60 -2.93
C SER A 13 -8.24 -3.37 -3.44
N SER A 14 -8.78 -2.17 -3.23
CA SER A 14 -8.08 -0.92 -3.48
C SER A 14 -7.54 -0.35 -2.15
N VAL A 15 -8.33 -0.44 -1.09
CA VAL A 15 -8.00 0.04 0.25
C VAL A 15 -6.86 -0.73 0.97
N LEU A 16 -6.66 -2.02 0.71
CA LEU A 16 -5.58 -2.84 1.32
C LEU A 16 -4.45 -3.19 0.31
N ILE A 17 -4.68 -3.00 -1.00
CA ILE A 17 -3.67 -3.28 -2.04
C ILE A 17 -2.99 -1.98 -2.54
N ILE A 18 -3.53 -0.80 -2.25
CA ILE A 18 -2.83 0.47 -2.45
C ILE A 18 -1.95 0.76 -1.22
N VAL A 19 -1.09 -0.19 -0.88
CA VAL A 19 0.18 0.11 -0.23
C VAL A 19 1.17 0.17 -1.39
N PHE A 20 1.48 1.41 -1.83
CA PHE A 20 2.55 1.76 -2.79
C PHE A 20 2.39 1.44 -4.30
N SER A 21 1.21 1.65 -4.90
CA SER A 21 1.14 1.92 -6.35
C SER A 21 1.11 3.43 -6.63
N ILE A 22 2.16 4.15 -6.24
CA ILE A 22 2.38 5.52 -6.69
C ILE A 22 3.07 5.46 -8.05
N TYR A 23 2.30 5.74 -9.09
CA TYR A 23 2.65 6.25 -10.42
C TYR A 23 4.02 5.91 -11.03
N PHE A 24 4.01 5.07 -12.08
CA PHE A 24 4.87 5.27 -13.25
C PHE A 24 4.05 5.11 -14.53
N SER A 25 3.28 6.13 -14.89
CA SER A 25 2.88 6.37 -16.28
C SER A 25 3.98 7.18 -16.95
N GLY A 26 4.91 6.49 -17.59
CA GLY A 26 5.82 7.10 -18.55
C GLY A 26 5.24 6.96 -19.96
N CYS A 27 4.81 8.07 -20.55
CA CYS A 27 4.75 8.25 -21.99
C CYS A 27 5.09 9.70 -22.34
N SER A 28 6.05 9.85 -23.25
CA SER A 28 6.67 11.09 -23.73
C SER A 28 5.74 11.97 -24.54
N ALA A 29 5.95 13.30 -24.50
CA ALA A 29 5.95 14.15 -25.69
C ALA A 29 6.65 15.49 -25.42
N SER A 30 7.50 15.86 -26.37
CA SER A 30 8.32 17.08 -26.45
C SER A 30 7.49 18.36 -26.62
N ALA A 31 7.90 19.44 -25.96
CA ALA A 31 7.83 20.79 -26.54
C ALA A 31 8.85 21.71 -25.87
N GLU A 32 9.77 22.18 -26.69
CA GLU A 32 10.84 23.13 -26.46
C GLU A 32 10.25 24.55 -26.34
N SER A 33 10.57 25.30 -25.28
CA SER A 33 10.72 26.75 -25.39
C SER A 33 11.57 27.32 -24.26
N THR A 34 12.56 28.10 -24.67
CA THR A 34 13.63 28.73 -23.91
C THR A 34 13.16 30.03 -23.24
N ALA A 35 13.43 30.22 -21.95
CA ALA A 35 13.64 31.56 -21.37
C ALA A 35 14.37 31.49 -20.01
N LYS A 36 15.43 32.29 -19.89
CA LYS A 36 16.31 32.47 -18.72
C LYS A 36 15.63 33.29 -17.61
N SER A 37 16.00 33.04 -16.35
CA SER A 37 16.64 34.03 -15.42
C SER A 37 16.24 33.85 -13.94
N ASN A 38 17.27 33.56 -13.12
CA ASN A 38 17.55 33.93 -11.73
C ASN A 38 16.42 34.25 -10.73
N ALA A 39 16.44 33.56 -9.57
CA ALA A 39 16.58 34.18 -8.23
C ALA A 39 16.71 33.11 -7.11
N GLU A 40 17.33 33.57 -6.01
CA GLU A 40 17.92 32.93 -4.81
C GLU A 40 16.99 32.18 -3.82
N PRO A 41 17.57 31.51 -2.79
CA PRO A 41 16.95 30.38 -2.09
C PRO A 41 16.05 30.82 -0.93
N GLY A 42 14.79 30.40 -0.99
CA GLY A 42 13.82 30.55 0.10
C GLY A 42 13.65 29.26 0.88
N THR A 43 14.10 29.28 2.13
CA THR A 43 13.80 28.29 3.17
C THR A 43 12.29 28.04 3.27
N SER A 44 11.84 26.81 2.96
CA SER A 44 10.47 26.38 3.27
C SER A 44 10.50 25.18 4.20
N SER A 45 10.22 25.48 5.47
CA SER A 45 9.83 24.52 6.49
C SER A 45 8.62 23.73 5.97
N GLU A 46 8.80 22.43 5.75
CA GLU A 46 7.76 21.52 5.28
C GLU A 46 6.79 21.24 6.43
N LYS A 47 5.75 22.08 6.49
CA LYS A 47 4.61 21.89 7.39
C LYS A 47 3.70 20.88 6.72
N SER A 48 3.69 19.66 7.25
CA SER A 48 2.86 18.55 6.79
C SER A 48 1.37 18.97 6.77
N GLU A 49 0.85 19.22 5.58
CA GLU A 49 -0.53 19.56 5.32
C GLU A 49 -1.34 18.25 5.23
N LYS A 50 -2.34 18.14 6.09
CA LYS A 50 -3.31 17.05 6.12
C LYS A 50 -3.99 17.01 4.72
N PRO A 51 -4.11 15.86 4.04
CA PRO A 51 -4.83 15.82 2.78
C PRO A 51 -6.31 16.10 3.09
N GLU A 52 -6.72 17.34 2.87
CA GLU A 52 -8.11 17.75 2.92
C GLU A 52 -8.73 17.47 1.56
N LEU A 53 -9.90 16.83 1.53
CA LEU A 53 -10.71 16.79 0.32
C LEU A 53 -10.88 18.23 -0.19
N SER A 54 -10.65 18.44 -1.49
CA SER A 54 -10.86 19.74 -2.10
C SER A 54 -12.27 20.24 -1.80
N ASP A 55 -12.43 21.55 -1.57
CA ASP A 55 -13.73 22.15 -1.32
C ASP A 55 -14.73 21.87 -2.46
N ALA A 56 -14.21 21.62 -3.67
CA ALA A 56 -14.98 21.15 -4.81
C ALA A 56 -15.61 19.76 -4.58
N ALA A 57 -14.85 18.78 -4.08
CA ALA A 57 -15.36 17.44 -3.81
C ALA A 57 -16.39 17.45 -2.66
N LYS A 58 -16.16 18.23 -1.60
CA LYS A 58 -17.14 18.40 -0.50
C LYS A 58 -18.45 18.99 -1.01
N ALA A 59 -18.37 20.04 -1.85
CA ALA A 59 -19.54 20.69 -2.43
C ALA A 59 -20.27 19.82 -3.47
N GLU A 60 -19.59 18.86 -4.09
CA GLU A 60 -20.19 17.91 -5.03
C GLU A 60 -20.90 16.76 -4.32
N ILE A 61 -20.36 16.25 -3.19
CA ILE A 61 -21.06 15.29 -2.31
C ILE A 61 -22.40 15.88 -1.84
N GLU A 62 -22.40 17.12 -1.34
CA GLU A 62 -23.63 17.76 -0.87
C GLU A 62 -24.64 18.05 -2.00
N ARG A 63 -24.16 18.35 -3.22
CA ARG A 63 -25.01 18.54 -4.40
C ARG A 63 -25.60 17.23 -4.94
N ASN A 64 -24.86 16.13 -4.83
CA ASN A 64 -25.23 14.82 -5.40
C ASN A 64 -25.63 13.78 -4.35
N ARG A 65 -25.95 14.21 -3.12
CA ARG A 65 -26.24 13.33 -1.96
C ARG A 65 -27.40 12.36 -2.09
N GLY A 66 -28.23 12.47 -3.13
CA GLY A 66 -29.39 11.61 -3.34
C GLY A 66 -30.42 11.64 -2.19
N ALA A 67 -31.32 10.66 -2.15
CA ALA A 67 -32.24 10.46 -1.03
C ALA A 67 -31.47 9.90 0.18
N LEU A 68 -31.71 10.44 1.37
CA LEU A 68 -31.11 9.98 2.63
C LEU A 68 -32.11 9.11 3.39
N ILE A 69 -31.64 8.04 4.02
CA ILE A 69 -32.46 7.25 4.94
C ILE A 69 -32.34 7.76 6.37
N ARG A 70 -33.39 7.51 7.18
CA ARG A 70 -33.28 7.60 8.64
C ARG A 70 -32.53 6.37 9.15
N ILE A 71 -31.34 6.58 9.71
CA ILE A 71 -30.53 5.52 10.31
C ILE A 71 -31.11 5.17 11.69
N LYS A 72 -31.40 3.89 11.92
CA LYS A 72 -31.84 3.37 13.22
C LYS A 72 -30.62 2.87 13.98
N GLU A 73 -30.59 3.05 15.30
CA GLU A 73 -29.53 2.50 16.14
C GLU A 73 -29.42 0.98 15.96
N ASP A 74 -28.19 0.46 16.00
CA ASP A 74 -27.84 -0.96 15.83
C ASP A 74 -28.28 -1.58 14.47
N SER A 75 -28.61 -0.76 13.48
CA SER A 75 -28.88 -1.22 12.12
C SER A 75 -27.58 -1.48 11.34
N ALA A 76 -27.69 -2.09 10.15
CA ALA A 76 -26.55 -2.30 9.28
C ALA A 76 -25.98 -0.96 8.79
N ALA A 77 -26.84 0.00 8.43
CA ALA A 77 -26.47 1.38 8.11
C ALA A 77 -25.79 2.09 9.28
N ASP A 78 -26.26 1.89 10.51
CA ASP A 78 -25.61 2.46 11.70
C ASP A 78 -24.22 1.88 11.93
N THR A 79 -24.07 0.56 11.73
CA THR A 79 -22.78 -0.12 11.78
C THR A 79 -21.79 0.48 10.79
N VAL A 80 -22.21 0.73 9.54
CA VAL A 80 -21.38 1.40 8.52
C VAL A 80 -21.00 2.81 8.95
N ARG A 81 -21.97 3.60 9.43
CA ARG A 81 -21.74 4.97 9.93
C ARG A 81 -20.71 4.99 11.06
N VAL A 82 -20.83 4.09 12.04
CA VAL A 82 -19.93 3.99 13.19
C VAL A 82 -18.54 3.51 12.77
N PHE A 83 -18.44 2.57 11.84
CA PHE A 83 -17.16 2.09 11.30
C PHE A 83 -16.35 3.24 10.67
N TYR A 84 -16.93 3.98 9.74
CA TYR A 84 -16.23 5.09 9.09
C TYR A 84 -15.93 6.24 10.06
N LYS A 85 -16.79 6.50 11.04
CA LYS A 85 -16.49 7.44 12.14
C LYS A 85 -15.23 7.01 12.91
N ARG A 86 -15.12 5.72 13.27
CA ARG A 86 -13.95 5.18 14.00
C ARG A 86 -12.67 5.25 13.16
N LEU A 87 -12.75 4.99 11.85
CA LEU A 87 -11.61 5.16 10.94
C LEU A 87 -11.11 6.62 10.94
N ARG A 88 -12.00 7.61 10.82
CA ARG A 88 -11.62 9.03 10.87
C ARG A 88 -10.99 9.43 12.21
N GLU A 89 -11.52 8.89 13.30
CA GLU A 89 -10.98 9.08 14.65
C GLU A 89 -9.67 8.31 14.90
N LYS A 90 -9.13 7.60 13.89
CA LYS A 90 -7.95 6.74 13.99
C LYS A 90 -8.08 5.64 15.05
N LYS A 91 -9.32 5.27 15.40
CA LYS A 91 -9.64 4.14 16.29
C LYS A 91 -9.66 2.85 15.49
N PHE A 92 -8.51 2.53 14.88
CA PHE A 92 -8.40 1.43 13.92
C PHE A 92 -8.75 0.08 14.52
N ARG A 93 -8.32 -0.21 15.75
CA ARG A 93 -8.69 -1.44 16.46
C ARG A 93 -10.22 -1.57 16.54
N ASP A 94 -10.90 -0.52 16.99
CA ASP A 94 -12.35 -0.52 17.15
C ASP A 94 -13.10 -0.62 15.82
N ALA A 95 -12.57 -0.02 14.76
CA ALA A 95 -13.13 -0.12 13.41
C ALA A 95 -12.98 -1.55 12.87
N MET A 96 -11.77 -2.12 12.94
CA MET A 96 -11.47 -3.46 12.43
C MET A 96 -12.21 -4.55 13.19
N MET A 97 -12.51 -4.36 14.47
CA MET A 97 -13.36 -5.28 15.25
C MET A 97 -14.81 -5.36 14.74
N MET A 98 -15.27 -4.38 13.96
CA MET A 98 -16.60 -4.39 13.32
C MET A 98 -16.62 -5.10 11.97
N THR A 99 -15.52 -5.75 11.59
CA THR A 99 -15.36 -6.37 10.28
C THR A 99 -15.18 -7.88 10.38
N ASN A 100 -15.29 -8.56 9.23
CA ASN A 100 -14.91 -9.97 9.14
C ASN A 100 -13.39 -10.23 9.27
N LEU A 101 -12.56 -9.19 9.37
CA LEU A 101 -11.14 -9.27 9.71
C LEU A 101 -10.85 -9.09 11.21
N SER A 102 -11.87 -9.00 12.07
CA SER A 102 -11.69 -8.88 13.53
C SER A 102 -10.72 -9.91 14.17
N PRO A 103 -10.62 -11.18 13.73
CA PRO A 103 -9.64 -12.12 14.28
C PRO A 103 -8.19 -11.66 14.11
N ALA A 104 -7.91 -10.84 13.09
CA ALA A 104 -6.57 -10.33 12.81
C ALA A 104 -6.13 -9.17 13.72
N VAL A 105 -7.06 -8.53 14.42
CA VAL A 105 -6.74 -7.41 15.34
C VAL A 105 -6.94 -7.74 16.81
N LYS A 106 -7.73 -8.78 17.13
CA LYS A 106 -8.09 -9.13 18.51
C LYS A 106 -6.87 -9.45 19.39
N GLY A 107 -5.84 -10.06 18.81
CA GLY A 107 -4.61 -10.46 19.53
C GLY A 107 -3.45 -9.48 19.45
N LEU A 108 -3.61 -8.33 18.78
CA LEU A 108 -2.54 -7.34 18.66
C LEU A 108 -2.32 -6.59 19.98
N THR A 109 -1.06 -6.41 20.35
CA THR A 109 -0.64 -5.45 21.39
C THR A 109 -0.78 -4.01 20.89
N ASP A 110 -0.73 -3.03 21.78
CA ASP A 110 -0.83 -1.62 21.38
C ASP A 110 0.38 -1.16 20.56
N ASN A 111 1.55 -1.76 20.80
CA ASN A 111 2.74 -1.51 19.97
C ASN A 111 2.59 -2.08 18.56
N GLU A 112 2.09 -3.31 18.42
CA GLU A 112 1.79 -3.91 17.10
C GLU A 112 0.69 -3.12 16.37
N MET A 113 -0.33 -2.66 17.11
CA MET A 113 -1.40 -1.83 16.57
C MET A 113 -0.89 -0.46 16.10
N LYS A 114 0.05 0.14 16.83
CA LYS A 114 0.72 1.39 16.45
C LYS A 114 1.60 1.19 15.21
N ASP A 115 2.33 0.08 15.13
CA ASP A 115 3.16 -0.30 13.98
C ASP A 115 2.30 -0.43 12.71
N LEU A 116 1.20 -1.16 12.78
CA LEU A 116 0.21 -1.28 11.69
C LEU A 116 -0.60 0.01 11.44
N GLY A 117 -0.52 0.98 12.35
CA GLY A 117 -1.21 2.26 12.24
C GLY A 117 -0.79 3.07 11.01
N VAL A 118 0.41 2.85 10.47
CA VAL A 118 0.83 3.45 9.18
C VAL A 118 0.03 2.88 8.03
N ASP A 119 -0.13 1.55 7.97
CA ASP A 119 -0.92 0.88 6.93
C ASP A 119 -2.40 1.28 7.03
N PHE A 120 -2.94 1.28 8.25
CA PHE A 120 -4.32 1.69 8.48
C PHE A 120 -4.55 3.20 8.31
N GLY A 121 -3.49 4.00 8.45
CA GLY A 121 -3.52 5.44 8.27
C GLY A 121 -4.00 5.86 6.89
N PHE A 122 -3.63 5.10 5.85
CA PHE A 122 -4.13 5.31 4.48
C PHE A 122 -5.64 5.15 4.37
N LEU A 123 -6.23 4.19 5.12
CA LEU A 123 -7.68 3.99 5.16
C LEU A 123 -8.41 5.27 5.60
N ALA A 124 -7.85 5.98 6.59
CA ALA A 124 -8.47 7.16 7.17
C ALA A 124 -8.35 8.42 6.29
N GLN A 125 -7.37 8.47 5.38
CA GLN A 125 -7.15 9.64 4.52
C GLN A 125 -8.30 9.85 3.53
N ASN A 126 -8.92 8.75 3.08
CA ASN A 126 -9.96 8.77 2.05
C ASN A 126 -11.39 8.78 2.61
N VAL A 127 -11.57 8.84 3.94
CA VAL A 127 -12.91 8.87 4.53
C VAL A 127 -13.41 10.32 4.60
N PRO A 128 -14.44 10.69 3.81
CA PRO A 128 -14.97 12.05 3.82
C PRO A 128 -15.64 12.37 5.15
N GLU A 129 -15.74 13.66 5.51
CA GLU A 129 -16.42 14.11 6.73
C GLU A 129 -17.93 13.82 6.69
N SER A 130 -18.55 14.06 5.53
CA SER A 130 -19.93 13.68 5.21
C SER A 130 -19.92 12.44 4.31
N MET A 131 -20.72 11.45 4.67
CA MET A 131 -20.94 10.24 3.88
C MET A 131 -22.45 9.97 3.87
N PRO A 132 -23.18 10.51 2.88
CA PRO A 132 -24.58 10.21 2.65
C PRO A 132 -24.82 8.70 2.63
N ILE A 133 -25.76 8.22 3.44
CA ILE A 133 -26.24 6.84 3.38
C ILE A 133 -27.60 6.87 2.68
N ASN A 134 -27.65 6.27 1.50
CA ASN A 134 -28.79 6.37 0.58
C ASN A 134 -29.80 5.24 0.74
N GLY A 135 -29.39 4.12 1.30
CA GLY A 135 -30.22 2.93 1.37
C GLY A 135 -29.64 1.85 2.27
N GLU A 136 -30.55 1.02 2.77
CA GLU A 136 -30.25 -0.19 3.54
C GLU A 136 -31.24 -1.26 3.08
N ILE A 137 -30.72 -2.39 2.60
CA ILE A 137 -31.51 -3.56 2.23
C ILE A 137 -31.07 -4.69 3.14
N VAL A 138 -31.99 -5.21 3.96
CA VAL A 138 -31.73 -6.33 4.88
C VAL A 138 -32.49 -7.56 4.41
N THR A 139 -31.78 -8.66 4.20
CA THR A 139 -32.35 -9.95 3.78
C THR A 139 -31.88 -11.03 4.75
N GLY A 140 -32.69 -11.32 5.77
CA GLY A 140 -32.35 -12.32 6.79
C GLY A 140 -31.10 -11.94 7.59
N LYS A 141 -29.98 -12.61 7.33
CA LYS A 141 -28.68 -12.38 7.99
C LYS A 141 -27.68 -11.59 7.13
N THR A 142 -28.09 -11.07 5.99
CA THR A 142 -27.23 -10.23 5.15
C THR A 142 -27.85 -8.85 4.99
N ALA A 143 -26.98 -7.85 4.76
CA ALA A 143 -27.42 -6.52 4.44
C ALA A 143 -26.50 -5.88 3.39
N THR A 144 -27.09 -5.01 2.57
CA THR A 144 -26.36 -4.12 1.67
C THR A 144 -26.73 -2.69 2.03
N VAL A 145 -25.72 -1.86 2.29
CA VAL A 145 -25.87 -0.44 2.59
C VAL A 145 -25.26 0.35 1.45
N THR A 146 -26.00 1.28 0.86
CA THR A 146 -25.50 2.16 -0.19
C THR A 146 -25.03 3.47 0.43
N VAL A 147 -23.78 3.84 0.14
CA VAL A 147 -23.13 5.04 0.67
C VAL A 147 -22.50 5.83 -0.45
N GLN A 148 -22.49 7.15 -0.35
CA GLN A 148 -21.75 7.99 -1.28
C GLN A 148 -20.35 8.27 -0.72
N LEU A 149 -19.34 7.79 -1.43
CA LEU A 149 -17.94 7.92 -1.08
C LEU A 149 -17.14 8.40 -2.30
N PRO A 150 -16.06 9.17 -2.11
CA PRO A 150 -15.16 9.49 -3.21
C PRO A 150 -14.58 8.20 -3.79
N ASN A 151 -14.67 8.06 -5.11
CA ASN A 151 -13.98 7.02 -5.85
C ASN A 151 -12.47 7.27 -5.75
N GLU A 152 -11.70 6.23 -5.49
CA GLU A 152 -10.27 6.36 -5.19
C GLU A 152 -9.42 6.80 -6.38
N GLU A 153 -9.85 6.50 -7.61
CA GLU A 153 -9.12 6.86 -8.83
C GLU A 153 -9.45 8.26 -9.32
N THR A 154 -10.73 8.63 -9.24
CA THR A 154 -11.25 9.88 -9.81
C THR A 154 -11.46 10.97 -8.77
N ASN A 155 -11.44 10.62 -7.48
CA ASN A 155 -11.81 11.46 -6.34
C ASN A 155 -13.22 12.06 -6.46
N LYS A 156 -14.06 11.50 -7.33
CA LYS A 156 -15.45 11.95 -7.53
C LYS A 156 -16.40 11.16 -6.66
N PRO A 157 -17.49 11.76 -6.16
CA PRO A 157 -18.49 11.04 -5.36
C PRO A 157 -19.16 9.94 -6.19
N GLU A 158 -19.13 8.71 -5.69
CA GLU A 158 -19.77 7.54 -6.30
C GLU A 158 -20.58 6.77 -5.25
N VAL A 159 -21.69 6.17 -5.69
CA VAL A 159 -22.49 5.29 -4.83
C VAL A 159 -21.77 3.95 -4.75
N GLN A 160 -21.38 3.57 -3.53
CA GLN A 160 -20.74 2.31 -3.23
C GLN A 160 -21.66 1.42 -2.39
N GLU A 161 -21.61 0.11 -2.62
CA GLU A 161 -22.35 -0.89 -1.86
C GLU A 161 -21.47 -1.51 -0.78
N ILE A 162 -21.82 -1.34 0.48
CA ILE A 162 -21.16 -1.98 1.60
C ILE A 162 -21.96 -3.20 2.01
N LYS A 163 -21.34 -4.39 1.95
CA LYS A 163 -21.96 -5.66 2.32
C LYS A 163 -21.70 -5.96 3.79
N LEU A 164 -22.74 -6.45 4.47
CA LEU A 164 -22.68 -6.86 5.86
C LEU A 164 -23.29 -8.25 6.04
N ARG A 165 -22.80 -8.95 7.06
CA ARG A 165 -23.38 -10.21 7.56
C ARG A 165 -23.69 -10.05 9.04
N LYS A 166 -24.84 -10.56 9.45
CA LYS A 166 -25.21 -10.67 10.86
C LYS A 166 -24.58 -11.93 11.44
N ASP A 167 -23.70 -11.73 12.42
CA ASP A 167 -23.14 -12.81 13.23
C ASP A 167 -23.71 -12.66 14.65
N GLU A 168 -24.42 -13.69 15.10
CA GLU A 168 -25.28 -13.64 16.29
C GLU A 168 -26.22 -12.40 16.28
N SER A 169 -25.90 -11.39 17.09
CA SER A 169 -26.65 -10.13 17.21
C SER A 169 -25.91 -8.91 16.66
N VAL A 170 -24.73 -9.08 16.08
CA VAL A 170 -23.85 -8.00 15.63
C VAL A 170 -23.73 -8.02 14.10
N TRP A 171 -23.82 -6.84 13.48
CA TRP A 171 -23.50 -6.69 12.07
C TRP A 171 -21.99 -6.60 11.87
N LEU A 172 -21.45 -7.43 10.97
CA LEU A 172 -20.06 -7.40 10.56
C LEU A 172 -19.97 -6.87 9.12
N ILE A 173 -19.10 -5.89 8.90
CA ILE A 173 -18.78 -5.38 7.58
C ILE A 173 -17.88 -6.38 6.87
N LEU A 174 -18.25 -6.77 5.66
CA LEU A 174 -17.50 -7.71 4.83
C LEU A 174 -16.45 -6.94 4.02
N VAL A 175 -15.31 -6.71 4.66
CA VAL A 175 -14.17 -6.02 4.05
C VAL A 175 -13.33 -7.01 3.22
N ALA A 176 -13.15 -8.23 3.70
CA ALA A 176 -12.49 -9.29 2.96
C ALA A 176 -13.50 -10.26 2.33
N ASP A 177 -13.07 -10.95 1.28
CA ASP A 177 -13.77 -12.11 0.76
C ASP A 177 -13.65 -13.31 1.73
N GLU A 178 -14.23 -14.45 1.35
CA GLU A 178 -14.21 -15.65 2.19
C GLU A 178 -12.79 -16.19 2.41
N GLU A 179 -11.92 -16.12 1.41
CA GLU A 179 -10.53 -16.55 1.53
C GLU A 179 -9.75 -15.65 2.50
N GLY A 180 -9.90 -14.34 2.38
CA GLY A 180 -9.30 -13.37 3.29
C GLY A 180 -9.81 -13.52 4.73
N GLU A 181 -11.11 -13.71 4.94
CA GLU A 181 -11.68 -13.98 6.27
C GLU A 181 -11.11 -15.29 6.86
N LYS A 182 -10.99 -16.35 6.05
CA LYS A 182 -10.42 -17.63 6.47
C LYS A 182 -8.94 -17.50 6.83
N ALA A 183 -8.17 -16.77 6.04
CA ALA A 183 -6.77 -16.49 6.33
C ALA A 183 -6.62 -15.67 7.62
N ALA A 184 -7.43 -14.63 7.82
CA ALA A 184 -7.45 -13.84 9.05
C ALA A 184 -7.79 -14.68 10.29
N LYS A 185 -8.75 -15.61 10.19
CA LYS A 185 -9.06 -16.55 11.27
C LYS A 185 -7.91 -17.52 11.57
N LYS A 186 -7.22 -17.99 10.53
CA LYS A 186 -6.11 -18.95 10.67
C LYS A 186 -4.86 -18.29 11.24
N GLU A 187 -4.50 -17.11 10.75
CA GLU A 187 -3.26 -16.42 11.11
C GLU A 187 -3.41 -15.54 12.35
N GLY A 188 -4.65 -15.13 12.66
CA GLY A 188 -4.95 -14.23 13.77
C GLY A 188 -4.12 -12.96 13.65
N LYS A 189 -3.48 -12.57 14.77
CA LYS A 189 -2.69 -11.33 14.85
C LYS A 189 -1.53 -11.23 13.84
N ASN A 190 -1.12 -12.34 13.22
CA ASN A 190 -0.03 -12.32 12.24
C ASN A 190 -0.50 -11.93 10.83
N TYR A 191 -1.82 -11.94 10.56
CA TYR A 191 -2.37 -11.76 9.21
C TYR A 191 -1.90 -10.48 8.52
N PHE A 192 -2.02 -9.33 9.19
CA PHE A 192 -1.60 -8.05 8.59
C PHE A 192 -0.08 -7.94 8.42
N PHE A 193 0.70 -8.54 9.33
CA PHE A 193 2.15 -8.61 9.16
C PHE A 193 2.54 -9.51 7.98
N SER A 194 1.86 -10.65 7.79
CA SER A 194 2.05 -11.51 6.61
C SER A 194 1.76 -10.74 5.32
N LEU A 195 0.63 -10.03 5.26
CA LEU A 195 0.25 -9.21 4.11
C LEU A 195 1.28 -8.11 3.81
N ARG A 196 1.70 -7.36 4.83
CA ARG A 196 2.74 -6.33 4.71
C ARG A 196 4.03 -6.92 4.15
N MET A 197 4.46 -8.06 4.68
CA MET A 197 5.67 -8.74 4.20
C MET A 197 5.53 -9.19 2.74
N ASP A 198 4.39 -9.73 2.33
CA ASP A 198 4.17 -10.18 0.95
C ASP A 198 4.24 -9.01 -0.03
N VAL A 199 3.72 -7.84 0.36
CA VAL A 199 3.83 -6.59 -0.40
C VAL A 199 5.30 -6.18 -0.51
N HIS A 200 6.01 -6.06 0.61
CA HIS A 200 7.43 -5.70 0.59
C HIS A 200 8.30 -6.70 -0.18
N HIS A 201 7.98 -8.00 -0.18
CA HIS A 201 8.70 -8.98 -1.00
C HIS A 201 8.51 -8.70 -2.49
N LYS A 202 7.31 -8.32 -2.92
CA LYS A 202 7.04 -7.96 -4.33
C LYS A 202 7.77 -6.67 -4.71
N GLU A 203 7.72 -5.67 -3.85
CA GLU A 203 8.42 -4.39 -4.04
C GLU A 203 9.94 -4.57 -4.09
N ALA A 204 10.50 -5.39 -3.20
CA ALA A 204 11.93 -5.70 -3.19
C ALA A 204 12.38 -6.33 -4.51
N LYS A 205 11.59 -7.26 -5.06
CA LYS A 205 11.89 -7.84 -6.37
C LYS A 205 11.77 -6.82 -7.49
N ALA A 206 10.74 -5.97 -7.47
CA ALA A 206 10.56 -4.91 -8.47
C ALA A 206 11.70 -3.88 -8.42
N MET A 207 12.16 -3.50 -7.23
CA MET A 207 13.29 -2.60 -7.05
C MET A 207 14.59 -3.24 -7.53
N LEU A 208 14.83 -4.53 -7.25
CA LEU A 208 15.99 -5.25 -7.78
C LEU A 208 15.97 -5.34 -9.32
N ASP A 209 14.81 -5.60 -9.93
CA ASP A 209 14.65 -5.56 -11.39
C ASP A 209 14.96 -4.16 -11.95
N ARG A 210 14.48 -3.10 -11.28
CA ARG A 210 14.80 -1.71 -11.64
C ARG A 210 16.29 -1.42 -11.54
N ILE A 211 16.95 -1.84 -10.46
CA ILE A 211 18.41 -1.74 -10.31
C ILE A 211 19.09 -2.48 -11.46
N GLY A 212 18.64 -3.68 -11.82
CA GLY A 212 19.22 -4.44 -12.92
C GLY A 212 19.12 -3.75 -14.28
N LYS A 213 17.95 -3.19 -14.60
CA LYS A 213 17.75 -2.36 -15.81
C LYS A 213 18.61 -1.10 -15.79
N ALA A 214 18.71 -0.44 -14.64
CA ALA A 214 19.56 0.74 -14.46
C ALA A 214 21.05 0.43 -14.70
N GLN A 215 21.52 -0.72 -14.23
CA GLN A 215 22.88 -1.21 -14.49
C GLN A 215 23.15 -1.44 -15.97
N MET A 216 22.20 -2.04 -16.70
CA MET A 216 22.33 -2.20 -18.15
C MET A 216 22.44 -0.85 -18.87
N ILE A 217 21.55 0.10 -18.56
CA ILE A 217 21.58 1.44 -19.15
C ILE A 217 22.91 2.14 -18.84
N TYR A 218 23.39 2.06 -17.60
CA TYR A 218 24.66 2.65 -17.21
C TYR A 218 25.83 2.01 -17.95
N SER A 219 25.88 0.67 -18.01
CA SER A 219 26.93 -0.09 -18.68
C SER A 219 27.03 0.22 -20.17
N MET A 220 25.90 0.33 -20.88
CA MET A 220 25.86 0.75 -22.29
C MET A 220 26.49 2.13 -22.52
N LYS A 221 26.36 3.05 -21.54
CA LYS A 221 26.91 4.41 -21.63
C LYS A 221 28.35 4.54 -21.14
N ASN A 222 28.84 3.57 -20.35
CA ASN A 222 30.11 3.67 -19.63
C ASN A 222 31.09 2.53 -20.00
N GLY A 223 31.09 2.13 -21.27
CA GLY A 223 32.09 1.18 -21.79
C GLY A 223 31.99 -0.21 -21.17
N GLY A 224 30.78 -0.69 -20.88
CA GLY A 224 30.53 -2.03 -20.34
C GLY A 224 30.67 -2.12 -18.81
N LYS A 225 30.96 -1.03 -18.10
CA LYS A 225 31.16 -1.01 -16.64
C LYS A 225 29.86 -0.80 -15.88
N PHE A 226 29.70 -1.50 -14.77
CA PHE A 226 28.64 -1.31 -13.80
C PHE A 226 29.04 -0.33 -12.69
N THR A 227 28.07 0.13 -11.91
CA THR A 227 28.29 1.16 -10.87
C THR A 227 27.56 0.86 -9.56
N ASP A 228 27.81 1.64 -8.51
CA ASP A 228 27.13 1.49 -7.22
C ASP A 228 25.71 2.07 -7.22
N LEU A 229 24.95 1.76 -6.18
CA LEU A 229 23.56 2.21 -6.04
C LEU A 229 23.44 3.75 -5.97
N ASP A 230 24.37 4.42 -5.30
CA ASP A 230 24.36 5.88 -5.16
C ASP A 230 24.49 6.58 -6.52
N THR A 231 25.37 6.08 -7.36
CA THR A 231 25.56 6.58 -8.72
C THR A 231 24.32 6.35 -9.57
N LEU A 232 23.67 5.19 -9.47
CA LEU A 232 22.41 4.95 -10.19
C LEU A 232 21.29 5.91 -9.75
N ILE A 233 21.23 6.22 -8.45
CA ILE A 233 20.27 7.16 -7.89
C ILE A 233 20.56 8.59 -8.34
N ASN A 234 21.82 9.02 -8.26
CA ASN A 234 22.24 10.37 -8.67
C ASN A 234 22.02 10.62 -10.18
N ASN A 235 22.09 9.58 -11.00
CA ASN A 235 21.75 9.64 -12.42
C ASN A 235 20.25 9.50 -12.73
N GLY A 236 19.40 9.39 -11.70
CA GLY A 236 17.94 9.31 -11.84
C GLY A 236 17.41 7.96 -12.33
N PHE A 237 18.24 6.92 -12.42
CA PHE A 237 17.81 5.59 -12.88
C PHE A 237 17.04 4.81 -11.79
N VAL A 238 17.43 5.01 -10.53
CA VAL A 238 16.80 4.40 -9.35
C VAL A 238 16.25 5.52 -8.46
N PRO A 239 15.03 5.37 -7.88
CA PRO A 239 14.48 6.39 -7.00
C PRO A 239 15.27 6.52 -5.70
N GLN A 240 15.26 7.71 -5.10
CA GLN A 240 15.87 7.97 -3.78
C GLN A 240 15.31 7.05 -2.69
N ASP A 241 14.06 6.60 -2.86
CA ASP A 241 13.37 5.71 -1.93
C ASP A 241 14.12 4.39 -1.67
N ALA A 242 14.97 3.94 -2.61
CA ALA A 242 15.82 2.77 -2.41
C ALA A 242 16.83 2.92 -1.25
N LYS A 243 17.05 4.14 -0.73
CA LYS A 243 17.86 4.39 0.47
C LYS A 243 17.07 4.33 1.77
N ASN A 244 15.75 4.29 1.70
CA ASN A 244 14.87 4.39 2.84
C ASN A 244 14.21 3.04 3.15
N ALA A 245 14.78 2.34 4.13
CA ALA A 245 14.24 1.05 4.58
C ALA A 245 12.91 1.20 5.32
N VAL A 246 12.55 2.40 5.78
CA VAL A 246 11.25 2.66 6.44
C VAL A 246 10.11 2.65 5.44
N SER A 247 10.33 3.18 4.24
CA SER A 247 9.32 3.18 3.17
C SER A 247 9.28 1.84 2.42
N THR A 248 10.45 1.28 2.09
CA THR A 248 10.54 0.08 1.24
C THR A 248 10.49 -1.24 2.01
N GLY A 249 10.65 -1.20 3.34
CA GLY A 249 10.79 -2.39 4.18
C GLY A 249 12.11 -3.16 4.01
N TYR A 250 13.01 -2.71 3.12
CA TYR A 250 14.22 -3.43 2.72
C TYR A 250 15.43 -2.50 2.62
N ASN A 251 16.60 -3.02 2.96
CA ASN A 251 17.89 -2.41 2.70
C ASN A 251 18.45 -2.92 1.38
N TYR A 252 18.75 -2.00 0.46
CA TYR A 252 19.32 -2.33 -0.85
C TYR A 252 20.81 -2.03 -0.90
N ASN A 253 21.57 -2.90 -1.55
CA ASN A 253 22.99 -2.71 -1.78
C ASN A 253 23.40 -3.28 -3.15
N VAL A 254 24.40 -2.66 -3.79
CA VAL A 254 25.06 -3.18 -4.99
C VAL A 254 26.53 -3.41 -4.67
N SER A 255 26.98 -4.66 -4.83
CA SER A 255 28.39 -5.03 -4.77
C SER A 255 28.94 -5.16 -6.19
N LEU A 256 30.04 -4.47 -6.47
CA LEU A 256 30.75 -4.55 -7.74
C LEU A 256 31.82 -5.65 -7.70
N GLY A 257 31.93 -6.40 -8.80
CA GLY A 257 33.05 -7.31 -9.04
C GLY A 257 34.31 -6.57 -9.48
N LEU A 258 35.44 -7.28 -9.52
CA LEU A 258 36.73 -6.71 -9.89
C LEU A 258 36.64 -5.99 -11.25
N GLY A 259 37.10 -4.74 -11.29
CA GLY A 259 37.09 -3.91 -12.50
C GLY A 259 35.71 -3.43 -12.97
N GLY A 260 34.65 -3.65 -12.19
CA GLY A 260 33.29 -3.20 -12.52
C GLY A 260 32.63 -3.98 -13.66
N ALA A 261 33.16 -5.16 -14.00
CA ALA A 261 32.65 -5.98 -15.11
C ALA A 261 31.48 -6.89 -14.73
N THR A 262 31.21 -7.05 -13.43
CA THR A 262 30.06 -7.79 -12.89
C THR A 262 29.52 -7.04 -11.68
N TYR A 263 28.28 -7.33 -11.31
CA TYR A 263 27.70 -6.83 -10.06
C TYR A 263 26.75 -7.87 -9.45
N SER A 264 26.45 -7.66 -8.17
CA SER A 264 25.33 -8.32 -7.50
C SER A 264 24.55 -7.27 -6.71
N ALA A 265 23.23 -7.29 -6.85
CA ALA A 265 22.34 -6.42 -6.08
C ALA A 265 21.62 -7.25 -5.01
N PHE A 266 21.44 -6.68 -3.84
CA PHE A 266 20.87 -7.37 -2.68
C PHE A 266 19.71 -6.57 -2.11
N ALA A 267 18.71 -7.27 -1.59
CA ALA A 267 17.67 -6.70 -0.75
C ALA A 267 17.55 -7.54 0.53
N THR A 268 17.83 -6.92 1.68
CA THR A 268 17.72 -7.56 3.00
C THR A 268 16.59 -6.90 3.79
N PRO A 269 15.67 -7.64 4.43
CA PRO A 269 14.57 -7.01 5.16
C PRO A 269 15.13 -6.11 6.28
N ALA A 270 14.53 -4.93 6.45
CA ALA A 270 14.88 -4.00 7.51
C ALA A 270 14.68 -4.60 8.90
N GLU A 271 13.58 -5.33 9.09
CA GLU A 271 13.29 -6.08 10.31
C GLU A 271 12.74 -7.46 9.98
N TYR A 272 13.48 -8.51 10.35
CA TYR A 272 13.08 -9.88 10.10
C TYR A 272 11.77 -10.23 10.81
N GLY A 273 10.82 -10.78 10.05
CA GLY A 273 9.51 -11.16 10.56
C GLY A 273 8.50 -10.01 10.66
N LYS A 274 8.90 -8.76 10.35
CA LYS A 274 7.98 -7.62 10.25
C LYS A 274 7.93 -7.03 8.85
N THR A 275 9.08 -6.65 8.29
CA THR A 275 9.16 -6.08 6.94
C THR A 275 9.47 -7.15 5.89
N GLY A 276 10.07 -8.26 6.30
CA GLY A 276 10.23 -9.44 5.45
C GLY A 276 10.89 -10.62 6.15
N LYS A 277 10.89 -11.79 5.50
CA LYS A 277 11.61 -13.00 5.95
C LYS A 277 12.68 -13.43 4.95
N LEU A 278 12.45 -13.16 3.66
CA LEU A 278 13.35 -13.51 2.59
C LEU A 278 14.34 -12.38 2.35
N SER A 279 15.60 -12.75 2.15
CA SER A 279 16.60 -11.89 1.52
C SER A 279 16.69 -12.27 0.05
N PHE A 280 16.92 -11.27 -0.80
CA PHE A 280 16.97 -11.42 -2.24
C PHE A 280 18.32 -11.01 -2.79
N ALA A 281 18.75 -11.66 -3.87
CA ALA A 281 19.94 -11.29 -4.62
C ALA A 281 19.68 -11.38 -6.11
N LEU A 282 20.05 -10.35 -6.85
CA LEU A 282 20.13 -10.36 -8.31
C LEU A 282 21.60 -10.52 -8.69
N LYS A 283 21.97 -11.65 -9.29
CA LYS A 283 23.33 -11.93 -9.75
C LYS A 283 23.37 -11.87 -11.29
N ILE A 284 24.36 -11.15 -11.83
CA ILE A 284 24.70 -11.23 -13.26
C ILE A 284 26.03 -11.93 -13.42
N THR A 285 26.03 -13.04 -14.15
CA THR A 285 27.22 -13.69 -14.70
C THR A 285 27.39 -13.27 -16.16
N LYS A 286 28.65 -13.14 -16.62
CA LYS A 286 29.06 -12.55 -17.91
C LYS A 286 28.34 -13.06 -19.18
N GLU A 287 27.62 -14.17 -19.10
CA GLU A 287 27.01 -14.87 -20.24
C GLU A 287 25.53 -15.22 -20.04
N ALA A 288 24.89 -14.83 -18.92
CA ALA A 288 23.53 -15.26 -18.57
C ALA A 288 22.57 -14.12 -18.26
N GLN A 289 21.27 -14.42 -18.42
CA GLN A 289 20.17 -13.60 -17.91
C GLN A 289 20.36 -13.37 -16.40
N PRO A 290 19.97 -12.19 -15.86
CA PRO A 290 20.01 -11.94 -14.43
C PRO A 290 19.25 -13.00 -13.65
N GLU A 291 19.89 -13.63 -12.66
CA GLU A 291 19.24 -14.63 -11.80
C GLU A 291 18.83 -13.97 -10.47
N LEU A 292 17.53 -14.05 -10.16
CA LEU A 292 16.98 -13.62 -8.89
C LEU A 292 16.87 -14.80 -7.92
N ILE A 293 17.64 -14.75 -6.84
CA ILE A 293 17.69 -15.76 -5.78
C ILE A 293 16.99 -15.22 -4.54
N SER A 294 16.24 -16.07 -3.84
CA SER A 294 15.65 -15.75 -2.53
C SER A 294 15.97 -16.83 -1.48
N LYS A 295 16.27 -16.41 -0.25
CA LYS A 295 16.51 -17.33 0.89
C LYS A 295 16.02 -16.70 2.20
N ASP A 296 15.44 -17.51 3.09
CA ASP A 296 15.27 -17.10 4.49
C ASP A 296 16.61 -17.23 5.21
N LEU A 297 17.25 -16.09 5.46
CA LEU A 297 18.53 -16.00 6.14
C LEU A 297 18.42 -15.35 7.52
N LYS A 298 17.20 -15.27 8.08
CA LYS A 298 16.92 -14.61 9.37
C LYS A 298 17.38 -13.16 9.40
N GLY A 299 17.11 -12.42 8.32
CA GLY A 299 17.48 -11.01 8.17
C GLY A 299 18.94 -10.74 7.78
N ARG A 300 19.71 -11.76 7.39
CA ARG A 300 21.09 -11.58 6.87
C ARG A 300 21.09 -11.52 5.35
N SER A 301 21.97 -10.71 4.77
CA SER A 301 22.14 -10.64 3.32
C SER A 301 22.61 -11.99 2.75
N ILE A 302 22.23 -12.27 1.50
CA ILE A 302 22.82 -13.36 0.73
C ILE A 302 24.30 -13.02 0.50
N GLN A 303 25.19 -13.93 0.88
CA GLN A 303 26.62 -13.77 0.63
C GLN A 303 26.93 -14.06 -0.84
N ASN A 304 27.94 -13.34 -1.36
CA ASN A 304 28.41 -13.49 -2.73
C ASN A 304 29.06 -14.86 -2.95
#